data_AF-A0A962LG06-F1
#
_entry.id   AF-A0A962LG06-F1
#
_cell.length_a   1.000
_cell.length_b   1.000
_cell.length_c   1.000
_cell.angle_alpha   90.00
_cell.angle_beta   90.00
_cell.angle_gamma   90.00
#
_symmetry.space_group_name_H-M   'P 1'
#
loop_
_entity.id
_entity.type
_entity.pdbx_description
1 polymer ?
#
loop_
_entity_poly.entity_id
_entity_poly.type
_entity_poly.pdbx_seq_one_letter_code
_entity_poly.pdbx_strand_id
1 'polypeptide(L)'
;MSPLPTEPTFVRIVGGLVFLFGFWYYRAASDLRGIASAIWLSAIAKIMVFTLGMFDVVTGEISWPWALPVCADLVFALLFIRALRSLDRE
;
A
#
# COMPACT_ATOMS: atom_id res chain seq x y z
N MET A 1 -26.60 9.93 9.53
CA MET A 1 -25.48 10.51 8.78
C MET A 1 -24.43 10.90 9.80
N SER A 2 -23.37 10.10 9.93
CA SER A 2 -22.19 10.49 10.69
C SER A 2 -21.57 11.73 10.05
N PRO A 3 -21.09 12.71 10.82
CA PRO A 3 -20.46 13.90 10.24
C PRO A 3 -19.28 13.46 9.37
N LEU A 4 -19.15 14.05 8.18
CA LEU A 4 -17.92 13.97 7.40
C LEU A 4 -16.76 14.32 8.35
N PRO A 5 -15.69 13.52 8.43
CA PRO A 5 -14.57 13.81 9.31
C PRO A 5 -14.00 15.20 8.98
N THR A 6 -14.39 16.22 9.75
CA THR A 6 -13.85 17.58 9.71
C THR A 6 -12.55 17.66 10.50
N GLU A 7 -11.77 16.59 10.46
CA GLU A 7 -10.45 16.50 11.08
C GLU A 7 -9.44 17.02 10.05
N PRO A 8 -8.96 18.28 10.14
CA PRO A 8 -7.96 18.80 9.21
C PRO A 8 -6.70 17.91 9.16
N THR A 9 -6.43 17.17 10.24
CA THR A 9 -5.41 16.13 10.31
C THR A 9 -5.64 15.01 9.30
N PHE A 10 -6.86 14.50 9.17
CA PHE A 10 -7.21 13.45 8.21
C PHE A 10 -6.98 13.93 6.78
N VAL A 11 -7.45 15.14 6.44
CA VAL A 11 -7.27 15.73 5.10
C VAL A 11 -5.78 15.91 4.77
N ARG A 12 -4.97 16.37 5.73
CA ARG A 12 -3.52 16.53 5.54
C ARG A 12 -2.81 15.19 5.34
N ILE A 13 -3.16 14.18 6.12
CA ILE A 13 -2.59 12.82 5.98
C ILE A 13 -2.96 12.23 4.63
N VAL A 14 -4.24 12.25 4.26
CA VAL A 14 -4.73 11.72 2.98
C VAL A 14 -4.11 12.49 1.82
N GLY A 15 -4.06 13.82 1.88
CA GLY A 15 -3.41 14.64 0.85
C GLY A 15 -1.93 14.33 0.69
N GLY A 16 -1.22 14.16 1.81
CA GLY A 16 0.19 13.76 1.81
C GLY A 16 0.40 12.38 1.19
N LEU A 17 -0.46 11.41 1.52
CA LEU A 17 -0.43 10.07 0.94
C LEU A 17 -0.70 10.11 -0.57
N VAL A 18 -1.72 10.85 -1.02
CA VAL A 18 -2.03 11.00 -2.44
C VAL A 18 -0.85 11.61 -3.20
N PHE A 19 -0.23 12.66 -2.66
CA PHE A 19 0.96 13.26 -3.26
C PHE A 19 2.12 12.27 -3.34
N LEU A 20 2.39 11.54 -2.25
CA LEU A 20 3.46 10.55 -2.20
C LEU A 20 3.23 9.42 -3.22
N PHE A 21 2.00 8.92 -3.33
CA PHE A 21 1.63 7.93 -4.35
C PHE A 21 1.86 8.48 -5.77
N GLY A 22 1.40 9.70 -6.05
CA GLY A 22 1.60 10.34 -7.36
C GLY A 22 3.08 10.49 -7.72
N PHE A 23 3.90 10.94 -6.77
CA PHE A 23 5.35 11.07 -6.96
C PHE A 23 6.02 9.73 -7.29
N TRP A 24 5.70 8.68 -6.53
CA TRP A 24 6.29 7.35 -6.75
C TRP A 24 5.80 6.70 -8.04
N TYR A 25 4.54 6.92 -8.45
CA TYR A 25 4.06 6.47 -9.76
C TYR A 25 4.80 7.16 -10.91
N TYR A 26 4.99 8.47 -10.83
CA TYR A 26 5.77 9.20 -11.82
C TYR A 26 7.22 8.67 -11.91
N ARG A 27 7.85 8.41 -10.76
CA ARG A 27 9.21 7.89 -10.72
C ARG A 27 9.31 6.46 -11.27
N ALA A 28 8.35 5.60 -10.91
CA ALA A 28 8.25 4.23 -11.43
C ALA A 28 8.02 4.19 -12.94
N ALA A 29 7.25 5.13 -13.48
CA ALA A 29 7.04 5.26 -14.92
C ALA A 29 8.28 5.76 -15.68
N SER A 30 9.18 6.48 -15.00
CA SER A 30 10.37 7.07 -15.61
C SER A 30 11.59 6.14 -15.57
N ASP A 31 11.83 5.49 -14.42
CA ASP A 31 12.91 4.52 -14.24
C ASP A 31 12.52 3.53 -13.13
N LEU A 32 11.93 2.41 -13.55
CA LEU A 32 11.50 1.35 -12.66
C LEU A 32 12.70 0.59 -12.07
N ARG A 33 13.79 0.46 -12.84
CA ARG A 33 14.96 -0.35 -12.46
C ARG A 33 15.78 0.37 -11.37
N GLY A 34 15.91 1.69 -11.45
CA GLY A 34 16.59 2.52 -10.44
C GLY A 34 15.88 2.60 -9.08
N ILE A 35 14.60 2.20 -8.99
CA ILE A 35 13.85 2.17 -7.73
C ILE A 35 13.44 0.75 -7.31
N ALA A 36 14.00 -0.28 -7.94
CA ALA A 36 13.61 -1.67 -7.72
C ALA A 36 13.69 -2.09 -6.24
N SER A 37 14.73 -1.64 -5.52
CA SER A 37 14.90 -1.90 -4.08
C SER A 37 13.80 -1.27 -3.23
N ALA A 38 13.36 -0.06 -3.56
CA ALA A 38 12.27 0.63 -2.87
C ALA A 38 10.92 -0.07 -3.12
N ILE A 39 10.68 -0.54 -4.35
CA ILE A 39 9.49 -1.33 -4.70
C ILE A 39 9.50 -2.67 -3.95
N TRP A 40 10.66 -3.32 -3.84
CA TRP A 40 10.79 -4.58 -3.12
C TRP A 40 10.50 -4.41 -1.63
N LEU A 41 11.08 -3.37 -1.01
CA LEU A 41 10.79 -3.02 0.38
C LEU A 41 9.30 -2.70 0.58
N SER A 42 8.68 -2.00 -0.37
CA SER A 42 7.25 -1.70 -0.36
C SER A 42 6.39 -2.97 -0.42
N ALA A 43 6.78 -3.97 -1.24
CA ALA A 43 6.09 -5.25 -1.31
C ALA A 43 6.17 -6.02 0.01
N ILE A 44 7.35 -6.06 0.66
CA ILE A 44 7.52 -6.66 1.98
C ILE A 44 6.63 -5.96 3.01
N ALA A 45 6.65 -4.62 3.05
CA ALA A 45 5.83 -3.85 3.97
C ALA A 45 4.33 -4.15 3.78
N LYS A 46 3.85 -4.25 2.54
CA LYS A 46 2.47 -4.62 2.21
C LYS A 46 2.11 -6.02 2.69
N ILE A 47 3.01 -7.00 2.52
CA ILE A 47 2.80 -8.37 3.05
C ILE A 47 2.72 -8.36 4.58
N MET A 48 3.56 -7.57 5.26
CA MET A 48 3.52 -7.43 6.71
C MET A 48 2.19 -6.81 7.18
N VAL A 49 1.75 -5.73 6.53
CA VAL A 49 0.45 -5.09 6.80
C VAL A 49 -0.70 -6.08 6.57
N PHE A 50 -0.65 -6.85 5.49
CA PHE A 50 -1.63 -7.91 5.25
C PHE A 50 -1.66 -8.92 6.40
N THR A 51 -0.49 -9.44 6.78
CA THR A 51 -0.37 -10.52 7.76
C THR A 51 -0.82 -10.06 9.15
N LEU A 52 -0.33 -8.90 9.61
CA LEU A 52 -0.71 -8.33 10.90
C LEU A 52 -2.17 -7.88 10.91
N GLY A 53 -2.62 -7.17 9.86
CA GLY A 53 -4.00 -6.71 9.77
C GLY A 53 -5.01 -7.85 9.70
N MET A 54 -4.71 -8.93 8.98
CA MET A 54 -5.57 -10.12 8.97
C MET A 54 -5.56 -10.84 10.32
N PHE A 55 -4.41 -10.90 10.99
CA PHE A 55 -4.35 -11.43 12.35
C PHE A 55 -5.28 -10.65 13.29
N ASP A 56 -5.18 -9.32 13.29
CA ASP A 56 -6.01 -8.44 14.13
C ASP A 56 -7.51 -8.53 13.81
N VAL A 57 -7.87 -8.73 12.53
CA VAL A 57 -9.27 -8.98 12.13
C VAL A 57 -9.76 -10.34 12.65
N VAL A 58 -8.92 -11.39 12.57
CA VAL A 58 -9.30 -12.75 13.00
C VAL A 58 -9.38 -12.87 14.52
N THR A 59 -8.50 -12.19 15.26
CA THR A 59 -8.55 -12.13 16.74
C THR A 59 -9.65 -11.21 17.26
N GLY A 60 -10.26 -10.40 16.40
CA GLY A 60 -11.34 -9.48 16.76
C GLY A 60 -10.87 -8.16 17.37
N GLU A 61 -9.58 -7.84 17.29
CA GLU A 61 -9.01 -6.55 17.71
C GLU A 61 -9.48 -5.42 16.79
N ILE A 62 -9.76 -5.72 15.51
CA ILE A 62 -10.23 -4.76 14.52
C ILE A 62 -11.49 -5.30 13.81
N SER A 63 -12.38 -4.39 13.40
CA SER A 63 -13.63 -4.77 12.73
C SER A 63 -13.41 -5.37 11.34
N TRP A 64 -14.27 -6.34 10.97
CA TRP A 64 -14.16 -7.09 9.72
C TRP A 64 -14.07 -6.25 8.42
N PRO A 65 -14.64 -5.03 8.29
CA PRO A 65 -14.49 -4.24 7.06
C PRO A 65 -13.02 -3.88 6.75
N TRP A 66 -12.15 -3.88 7.75
CA TRP A 66 -10.70 -3.68 7.56
C TRP A 66 -10.02 -4.83 6.82
N ALA A 67 -10.64 -6.00 6.70
CA ALA A 67 -10.13 -7.08 5.86
C ALA A 67 -10.02 -6.66 4.38
N LEU A 68 -10.91 -5.78 3.89
CA LEU A 68 -10.90 -5.33 2.51
C LEU A 68 -9.63 -4.54 2.14
N PRO A 69 -9.28 -3.44 2.83
CA PRO A 69 -8.04 -2.70 2.54
C PRO A 69 -6.79 -3.55 2.78
N VAL A 70 -6.80 -4.40 3.80
CA VAL A 70 -5.68 -5.32 4.10
C VAL A 70 -5.46 -6.32 2.95
N CYS A 71 -6.53 -6.90 2.39
CA CYS A 71 -6.48 -7.73 1.19
C CYS A 71 -6.04 -6.96 -0.06
N ALA A 72 -6.49 -5.70 -0.23
CA ALA A 72 -6.03 -4.85 -1.33
C ALA A 72 -4.51 -4.63 -1.27
N ASP A 73 -3.95 -4.45 -0.06
CA ASP A 73 -2.51 -4.33 0.15
C ASP A 73 -1.75 -5.58 -0.28
N LEU A 74 -2.29 -6.78 -0.03
CA LEU A 74 -1.71 -8.03 -0.55
C LEU A 74 -1.70 -8.05 -2.08
N VAL A 75 -2.79 -7.65 -2.73
CA VAL A 75 -2.85 -7.58 -4.20
C VAL A 75 -1.75 -6.65 -4.74
N PHE A 76 -1.59 -5.46 -4.15
CA PHE A 76 -0.51 -4.54 -4.53
C PHE A 76 0.88 -5.13 -4.31
N ALA A 77 1.11 -5.85 -3.21
CA ALA A 77 2.39 -6.53 -2.96
C ALA A 77 2.71 -7.53 -4.08
N LEU A 78 1.73 -8.34 -4.48
CA LEU A 78 1.90 -9.33 -5.55
C LEU A 78 2.17 -8.66 -6.90
N LEU A 79 1.50 -7.55 -7.19
CA LEU A 79 1.75 -6.76 -8.40
C LEU A 79 3.16 -6.17 -8.41
N PHE A 80 3.65 -5.66 -7.28
CA PHE A 80 5.02 -5.15 -7.15
C PHE A 80 6.06 -6.25 -7.37
N ILE A 81 5.87 -7.42 -6.75
CA ILE A 81 6.75 -8.58 -6.95
C ILE A 81 6.74 -9.01 -8.41
N ARG A 82 5.57 -9.04 -9.05
CA ARG A 82 5.45 -9.38 -10.48
C ARG A 82 6.20 -8.37 -11.36
N ALA A 83 6.04 -7.07 -11.10
CA ALA A 83 6.72 -6.00 -11.85
C ALA A 83 8.25 -6.09 -11.73
N LEU A 84 8.76 -6.41 -10.54
CA LEU A 84 10.19 -6.64 -10.33
C LEU A 84 10.71 -7.89 -11.04
N ARG A 85 9.94 -8.98 -11.01
CA ARG A 85 10.30 -10.20 -11.74
C ARG A 85 10.29 -10.04 -13.26
N SER A 86 9.47 -9.14 -13.80
CA SER A 86 9.53 -8.82 -15.24
C SER A 86 10.77 -8.03 -15.60
N LEU A 87 11.23 -7.12 -14.73
CA LEU A 87 12.47 -6.37 -14.91
C LEU A 87 13.71 -7.29 -14.97
N ASP A 88 13.77 -8.33 -14.14
CA ASP A 88 14.88 -9.28 -14.12
C ASP A 88 14.97 -10.16 -15.39
N ARG A 89 13.89 -10.21 -16.19
CA ARG A 89 13.80 -11.01 -17.42
C ARG A 89 14.13 -10.23 -18.70
N GLU A 90 14.30 -8.92 -18.58
CA GLU A 90 14.70 -8.00 -19.67
C GLU A 90 16.21 -7.69 -19.58
#